data_AF-A0A0E3H8G5-F1
#
_entry.id   AF-A0A0E3H8G5-F1
#
_cell.length_a   1.000
_cell.length_b   1.000
_cell.length_c   1.000
_cell.angle_alpha   90.00
_cell.angle_beta   90.00
_cell.angle_gamma   90.00
#
_symmetry.space_group_name_H-M   'P 1'
#
loop_
_entity.id
_entity.type
_entity.pdbx_description
1 polymer ?
#
loop_
_entity_poly.entity_id
_entity_poly.type
_entity_poly.pdbx_seq_one_letter_code
_entity_poly.pdbx_strand_id
1 'polypeptide(L)'
;MEQPVDITEVSFDPDDEMDYAPLELPRWIVLLEGIIAILIGLFLLFRPGQTTTFLIQILGIFWLAEGMLSVLGALIYSGNRVWKLLSGILSIIAGAVILMYPIYSSVIVLTLFVIFIGIWAVVTGAVKILLALKGGGRGVGIIGILTIILGLLLLVNFAAGVAVLPWVFGLFLILGGIGTLIEGFRM
;
A
#
# COMPACT_ATOMS: atom_id res chain seq x y z
N MET A 1 -36.63 45.16 29.26
CA MET A 1 -37.45 44.20 28.48
C MET A 1 -36.51 43.12 27.97
N GLU A 2 -36.11 42.20 28.83
CA GLU A 2 -35.33 41.02 28.46
C GLU A 2 -36.03 39.85 29.14
N GLN A 3 -36.69 39.01 28.35
CA GLN A 3 -37.23 37.75 28.84
C GLN A 3 -36.08 36.74 28.94
N PRO A 4 -35.97 35.95 30.01
CA PRO A 4 -34.92 34.95 30.13
C PRO A 4 -35.15 33.84 29.10
N VAL A 5 -34.11 33.55 28.31
CA VAL A 5 -34.11 32.44 27.35
C VAL A 5 -34.19 31.12 28.12
N ASP A 6 -35.31 30.43 27.98
CA ASP A 6 -35.60 29.14 28.59
C ASP A 6 -34.79 28.04 27.88
N ILE A 7 -33.71 27.59 28.53
CA ILE A 7 -32.76 26.59 28.01
C ILE A 7 -33.11 25.16 28.43
N THR A 8 -34.34 24.93 28.91
CA THR A 8 -34.71 23.67 29.58
C THR A 8 -35.23 22.56 28.65
N GLU A 9 -35.34 22.79 27.33
CA GLU A 9 -35.84 21.81 26.35
C GLU A 9 -34.88 21.53 25.17
N VAL A 10 -33.56 21.55 25.37
CA VAL A 10 -32.68 20.83 24.43
C VAL A 10 -32.76 19.35 24.78
N SER A 11 -33.85 18.72 24.33
CA SER A 11 -34.03 17.28 24.41
C SER A 11 -32.94 16.62 23.57
N PHE A 12 -32.04 15.91 24.24
CA PHE A 12 -31.04 15.09 23.59
C PHE A 12 -31.74 13.77 23.23
N ASP A 13 -32.14 13.63 21.97
CA ASP A 13 -32.77 12.41 21.45
C ASP A 13 -31.67 11.35 21.26
N PRO A 14 -31.63 10.27 22.07
CA PRO A 14 -30.62 9.23 21.92
C PRO A 14 -30.76 8.41 20.63
N ASP A 15 -31.88 8.59 19.90
CA ASP A 15 -32.17 7.95 18.62
C ASP A 15 -31.78 8.82 17.41
N ASP A 16 -31.12 9.98 17.64
CA ASP A 16 -30.37 10.70 16.60
C ASP A 16 -29.08 9.90 16.31
N GLU A 17 -29.26 8.63 15.92
CA GLU A 17 -28.26 7.81 15.27
C GLU A 17 -27.81 8.61 14.06
N MET A 18 -26.65 9.25 14.19
CA MET A 18 -25.94 9.91 13.11
C MET A 18 -26.02 8.98 11.89
N ASP A 19 -26.93 9.30 10.96
CA ASP A 19 -27.18 8.53 9.76
C ASP A 19 -25.92 8.65 8.91
N TYR A 20 -24.98 7.73 9.17
CA TYR A 20 -23.78 7.56 8.38
C TYR A 20 -24.23 6.96 7.04
N ALA A 21 -24.88 7.79 6.21
CA ALA A 21 -25.15 7.48 4.82
C ALA A 21 -23.84 6.94 4.25
N PRO A 22 -23.81 5.67 3.79
CA PRO A 22 -22.61 5.11 3.21
C PRO A 22 -22.14 6.08 2.14
N LEU A 23 -20.88 6.54 2.23
CA LEU A 23 -20.29 7.37 1.20
C LEU A 23 -20.19 6.52 -0.07
N GLU A 24 -21.28 6.46 -0.84
CA GLU A 24 -21.31 5.83 -2.14
C GLU A 24 -20.36 6.62 -3.03
N LEU A 25 -19.14 6.09 -3.20
CA LEU A 25 -18.13 6.72 -4.03
C LEU A 25 -18.72 6.93 -5.44
N PRO A 26 -18.63 8.14 -6.02
CA PRO A 26 -19.11 8.39 -7.37
C PRO A 26 -18.50 7.39 -8.35
N ARG A 27 -19.35 6.72 -9.13
CA ARG A 27 -18.97 5.71 -10.13
C ARG A 27 -17.81 6.13 -11.05
N TRP A 28 -17.75 7.41 -11.40
CA TRP A 28 -16.65 7.99 -12.20
C TRP A 28 -15.27 7.83 -11.55
N ILE A 29 -15.18 7.91 -10.21
CA ILE A 29 -13.92 7.74 -9.48
C ILE A 29 -13.42 6.30 -9.63
N VAL A 30 -14.31 5.33 -9.48
CA VAL A 30 -13.98 3.89 -9.64
C VAL A 30 -13.51 3.61 -11.08
N LEU A 31 -14.20 4.16 -12.07
CA LEU A 31 -13.79 4.03 -13.47
C LEU A 31 -12.43 4.66 -13.74
N LEU A 32 -12.19 5.87 -13.23
CA LEU A 32 -10.92 6.58 -13.38
C LEU A 32 -9.77 5.78 -12.75
N GLU A 33 -9.97 5.22 -11.57
CA GLU A 33 -9.00 4.36 -10.88
C GLU A 33 -8.63 3.15 -11.76
N GLY A 34 -9.62 2.45 -12.31
CA GLY A 34 -9.39 1.30 -13.18
C GLY A 34 -8.61 1.64 -14.44
N ILE A 35 -8.95 2.76 -15.11
CA ILE A 35 -8.21 3.24 -16.28
C ILE A 35 -6.76 3.55 -15.91
N ILE A 36 -6.54 4.28 -14.82
CA ILE A 36 -5.18 4.64 -14.35
C ILE A 36 -4.37 3.37 -14.03
N ALA A 37 -4.96 2.41 -13.32
CA ALA A 37 -4.31 1.15 -12.97
C ALA A 37 -3.88 0.37 -14.22
N ILE A 38 -4.77 0.25 -15.23
CA ILE A 38 -4.46 -0.42 -16.49
C ILE A 38 -3.32 0.29 -17.22
N LEU A 39 -3.37 1.62 -17.33
CA LEU A 39 -2.33 2.39 -18.01
C LEU A 39 -0.97 2.21 -17.33
N ILE A 40 -0.90 2.35 -16.00
CA ILE A 40 0.33 2.14 -15.24
C ILE A 40 0.83 0.70 -15.42
N GLY A 41 -0.07 -0.28 -15.35
CA GLY A 41 0.28 -1.68 -15.53
C GLY A 41 0.84 -1.97 -16.92
N LEU A 42 0.27 -1.35 -17.96
CA LEU A 42 0.76 -1.46 -19.33
C LEU A 42 2.16 -0.83 -19.47
N PHE A 43 2.37 0.34 -18.89
CA PHE A 43 3.68 0.98 -18.86
C PHE A 43 4.74 0.15 -18.13
N LEU A 44 4.37 -0.51 -17.02
CA LEU A 44 5.26 -1.45 -16.32
C LEU A 44 5.65 -2.66 -17.16
N LEU A 45 4.78 -3.17 -18.04
CA LEU A 45 5.11 -4.29 -18.92
C LEU A 45 6.05 -3.90 -20.06
N PHE A 46 5.89 -2.71 -20.64
CA PHE A 46 6.68 -2.28 -21.81
C PHE A 46 7.94 -1.49 -21.45
N ARG A 47 7.90 -0.67 -20.40
CA ARG A 47 9.00 0.22 -19.96
C ARG A 47 9.21 0.14 -18.44
N PRO A 48 9.43 -1.08 -17.89
CA PRO A 48 9.48 -1.34 -16.45
C PRO A 48 10.42 -0.40 -15.71
N GLY A 49 11.66 -0.21 -16.20
CA GLY A 49 12.64 0.65 -15.55
C GLY A 49 12.17 2.10 -15.40
N GLN A 50 11.68 2.71 -16.47
CA GLN A 50 11.23 4.11 -16.45
C GLN A 50 9.98 4.29 -15.59
N THR A 51 9.01 3.38 -15.75
CA THR A 51 7.76 3.43 -15.00
C THR A 51 7.98 3.21 -13.52
N THR A 52 8.84 2.26 -13.13
CA THR A 52 9.17 2.06 -11.72
C THR A 52 9.90 3.25 -11.12
N THR A 53 10.85 3.87 -11.84
CA THR A 53 11.48 5.10 -11.36
C THR A 53 10.44 6.20 -11.14
N PHE A 54 9.50 6.39 -12.08
CA PHE A 54 8.44 7.38 -11.94
C PHE A 54 7.51 7.11 -10.76
N LEU A 55 7.05 5.86 -10.57
CA LEU A 55 6.22 5.49 -9.44
C LEU A 55 6.93 5.68 -8.10
N ILE A 56 8.24 5.41 -8.05
CA ILE A 56 9.05 5.60 -6.85
C ILE A 56 9.26 7.10 -6.58
N GLN A 57 9.38 7.95 -7.60
CA GLN A 57 9.38 9.40 -7.39
C GLN A 57 8.06 9.88 -6.79
N ILE A 58 6.92 9.39 -7.28
CA ILE A 58 5.61 9.69 -6.70
C ILE A 58 5.58 9.27 -5.22
N LEU A 59 6.06 8.05 -4.91
CA LEU A 59 6.20 7.57 -3.53
C LEU A 59 7.08 8.50 -2.67
N GLY A 60 8.20 8.99 -3.22
CA GLY A 60 9.07 9.95 -2.54
C GLY A 60 8.36 11.26 -2.20
N ILE A 61 7.51 11.78 -3.09
CA ILE A 61 6.68 12.97 -2.82
C ILE A 61 5.69 12.69 -1.69
N PHE A 62 5.04 11.51 -1.70
CA PHE A 62 4.14 11.12 -0.62
C PHE A 62 4.85 10.99 0.73
N TRP A 63 6.05 10.43 0.77
CA TRP A 63 6.87 10.35 1.99
C TRP A 63 7.28 11.73 2.50
N LEU A 64 7.62 12.67 1.60
CA LEU A 64 7.85 14.06 2.01
C LEU A 64 6.60 14.67 2.68
N ALA A 65 5.43 14.51 2.05
CA ALA A 65 4.18 15.03 2.59
C ALA A 65 3.83 14.39 3.94
N GLU A 66 3.91 13.06 4.05
CA GLU A 66 3.69 12.32 5.29
C GLU A 66 4.66 12.77 6.39
N GLY A 67 5.94 12.91 6.06
CA GLY A 67 6.96 13.35 7.00
C GLY A 67 6.72 14.76 7.51
N MET A 68 6.32 15.69 6.64
CA MET A 68 5.90 17.04 7.03
C MET A 68 4.69 17.00 7.97
N LEU A 69 3.65 16.23 7.63
CA LEU A 69 2.46 16.08 8.47
C LEU A 69 2.79 15.45 9.83
N SER A 70 3.70 14.47 9.87
CA SER A 70 4.13 13.82 11.12
C SER A 70 4.90 14.78 12.03
N VAL A 71 5.79 15.61 11.46
CA VAL A 71 6.51 16.64 12.23
C VAL A 71 5.54 17.69 12.78
N LEU A 72 4.62 18.19 11.95
CA LEU A 72 3.57 19.14 12.39
C LEU A 72 2.68 18.52 13.47
N GLY A 73 2.26 17.27 13.29
CA GLY A 73 1.45 16.53 14.27
C GLY A 73 2.17 16.32 15.60
N ALA A 74 3.51 16.23 15.60
CA ALA A 74 4.31 16.17 16.82
C ALA A 74 4.41 17.53 17.56
N LEU A 75 4.21 18.65 16.85
CA LEU A 75 4.15 19.97 17.48
C LEU A 75 2.78 20.25 18.09
N ILE A 76 1.71 19.74 17.47
CA ILE A 76 0.32 19.99 17.87
C ILE A 76 -0.13 19.02 18.98
N TYR A 77 0.22 17.74 18.89
CA TYR A 77 -0.26 16.71 19.82
C TYR A 77 0.87 16.20 20.72
N SER A 78 0.66 16.20 22.04
CA SER A 78 1.66 15.80 23.03
C SER A 78 1.93 14.28 23.10
N GLY A 79 1.05 13.45 22.55
CA GLY A 79 1.20 11.99 22.55
C GLY A 79 2.28 11.48 21.58
N ASN A 80 3.23 10.68 22.10
CA ASN A 80 4.37 10.07 21.39
C ASN A 80 5.18 11.03 20.52
N ARG A 81 5.42 12.25 21.01
CA ARG A 81 6.13 13.32 20.30
C ARG A 81 7.48 12.90 19.73
N VAL A 82 8.28 12.17 20.50
CA VAL A 82 9.61 11.69 20.06
C VAL A 82 9.48 10.74 18.87
N TRP A 83 8.52 9.81 18.91
CA TRP A 83 8.33 8.84 17.85
C TRP A 83 7.84 9.51 16.56
N LYS A 84 6.90 10.46 16.66
CA LYS A 84 6.38 11.23 15.52
C LYS A 84 7.43 12.13 14.88
N LEU A 85 8.31 12.74 15.69
CA LEU A 85 9.43 13.53 15.17
C LEU A 85 10.44 12.63 14.46
N LEU A 86 10.78 11.49 15.06
CA LEU A 86 11.74 10.56 14.48
C LEU A 86 11.23 9.98 13.15
N SER A 87 9.99 9.48 13.12
CA SER A 87 9.38 8.97 11.90
C SER A 87 9.21 10.06 10.84
N GLY A 88 8.81 11.26 11.25
CA GLY A 88 8.64 12.40 10.35
C GLY A 88 9.94 12.84 9.70
N ILE A 89 11.01 13.01 10.48
CA ILE A 89 12.34 13.36 9.97
C ILE A 89 12.87 12.25 9.05
N LEU A 90 12.72 10.99 9.44
CA LEU A 90 13.18 9.86 8.64
C LEU A 90 12.45 9.78 7.30
N SER A 91 11.13 10.03 7.30
CA SER A 91 10.31 10.06 6.09
C SER A 91 10.68 11.23 5.17
N ILE A 92 10.94 12.42 5.72
CA ILE A 92 11.45 13.57 4.95
C ILE A 92 12.79 13.25 4.31
N ILE A 93 13.74 12.71 5.08
CA ILE A 93 15.07 12.37 4.56
C ILE A 93 14.94 11.33 3.44
N ALA A 94 14.15 10.29 3.66
CA ALA A 94 13.98 9.23 2.68
C ALA A 94 13.29 9.73 1.40
N GLY A 95 12.23 10.54 1.52
CA GLY A 95 11.59 11.19 0.38
C GLY A 95 12.55 12.10 -0.40
N ALA A 96 13.37 12.89 0.29
CA ALA A 96 14.36 13.75 -0.34
C ALA A 96 15.44 12.95 -1.09
N VAL A 97 15.94 11.86 -0.50
CA VAL A 97 16.91 10.96 -1.14
C VAL A 97 16.31 10.33 -2.41
N ILE A 98 15.05 9.89 -2.35
CA ILE A 98 14.33 9.34 -3.51
C ILE A 98 14.30 10.34 -4.66
N LEU A 99 13.98 11.60 -4.39
CA LEU A 99 13.90 12.64 -5.42
C LEU A 99 15.26 13.08 -5.95
N MET A 100 16.29 13.10 -5.10
CA MET A 100 17.64 13.49 -5.50
C MET A 100 18.33 12.42 -6.35
N TYR A 101 18.09 11.14 -6.04
CA TYR A 101 18.70 10.00 -6.74
C TYR A 101 17.65 8.98 -7.21
N PRO A 102 16.79 9.35 -8.18
CA PRO A 102 15.63 8.54 -8.54
C PRO A 102 16.00 7.16 -9.10
N ILE A 103 17.09 7.08 -9.89
CA ILE A 103 17.55 5.81 -10.48
C ILE A 103 18.07 4.87 -9.39
N TYR A 104 18.97 5.32 -8.52
CA TYR A 104 19.54 4.48 -7.45
C TYR A 104 18.48 4.08 -6.41
N SER A 105 17.66 5.05 -6.02
CA SER A 105 16.55 4.82 -5.08
C SER A 105 15.58 3.78 -5.61
N SER A 106 15.32 3.77 -6.92
CA SER A 106 14.43 2.76 -7.51
C SER A 106 14.94 1.33 -7.34
N VAL A 107 16.25 1.11 -7.57
CA VAL A 107 16.89 -0.19 -7.39
C VAL A 107 16.91 -0.59 -5.92
N ILE A 108 17.22 0.34 -5.01
CA ILE A 108 17.27 0.08 -3.57
C ILE A 108 15.89 -0.32 -3.04
N VAL A 109 14.85 0.46 -3.35
CA VAL A 109 13.48 0.20 -2.90
C VAL A 109 12.98 -1.14 -3.44
N LEU A 110 13.19 -1.43 -4.72
CA LEU A 110 12.84 -2.74 -5.28
C LEU A 110 13.60 -3.88 -4.59
N THR A 111 14.89 -3.72 -4.33
CA THR A 111 15.71 -4.73 -3.66
C THR A 111 15.19 -5.02 -2.25
N LEU A 112 14.87 -3.97 -1.48
CA LEU A 112 14.24 -4.12 -0.17
C LEU A 112 12.90 -4.85 -0.27
N PHE A 113 12.11 -4.54 -1.29
CA PHE A 113 10.83 -5.22 -1.53
C PHE A 113 11.01 -6.71 -1.88
N VAL A 114 12.01 -7.05 -2.70
CA VAL A 114 12.37 -8.45 -3.02
C VAL A 114 12.77 -9.21 -1.76
N ILE A 115 13.61 -8.62 -0.92
CA ILE A 115 14.04 -9.24 0.34
C ILE A 115 12.84 -9.47 1.25
N PHE A 116 11.97 -8.47 1.39
CA PHE A 116 10.75 -8.58 2.18
C PHE A 116 9.83 -9.70 1.68
N ILE A 117 9.53 -9.74 0.37
CA ILE A 117 8.72 -10.80 -0.25
C ILE A 117 9.39 -12.16 -0.08
N GLY A 118 10.71 -12.25 -0.27
CA GLY A 118 11.47 -13.50 -0.14
C GLY A 118 11.39 -14.08 1.27
N ILE A 119 11.62 -13.25 2.29
CA ILE A 119 11.47 -13.65 3.70
C ILE A 119 10.02 -14.07 3.99
N TRP A 120 9.06 -13.26 3.56
CA TRP A 120 7.64 -13.55 3.76
C TRP A 120 7.23 -14.88 3.10
N ALA A 121 7.67 -15.12 1.88
CA ALA A 121 7.44 -16.36 1.16
C ALA A 121 8.04 -17.58 1.88
N VAL A 122 9.25 -17.46 2.42
CA VAL A 122 9.87 -18.54 3.22
C VAL A 122 9.05 -18.81 4.50
N VAL A 123 8.65 -17.77 5.22
CA VAL A 123 7.84 -17.90 6.45
C VAL A 123 6.49 -18.53 6.14
N THR A 124 5.77 -18.03 5.13
CA THR A 124 4.48 -18.59 4.70
C THR A 124 4.61 -20.01 4.18
N GLY A 125 5.68 -20.31 3.44
CA GLY A 125 5.98 -21.66 2.97
C GLY A 125 6.20 -22.64 4.13
N ALA A 126 6.95 -22.23 5.16
CA ALA A 126 7.15 -23.02 6.37
C ALA A 126 5.82 -23.28 7.11
N VAL A 127 4.98 -22.25 7.27
CA VAL A 127 3.64 -22.40 7.86
C VAL A 127 2.79 -23.37 7.04
N LYS A 128 2.78 -23.28 5.71
CA LYS A 128 2.04 -24.22 4.84
C LYS A 128 2.52 -25.66 4.99
N ILE A 129 3.82 -25.90 5.12
CA ILE A 129 4.35 -27.25 5.39
C ILE A 129 3.85 -27.76 6.74
N LEU A 130 3.90 -26.93 7.80
CA LEU A 130 3.37 -27.31 9.11
C LEU A 130 1.87 -27.64 9.05
N LEU A 131 1.08 -26.88 8.29
CA LEU A 131 -0.34 -27.15 8.07
C LEU A 131 -0.58 -28.45 7.30
N ALA A 132 0.25 -28.76 6.30
CA ALA A 132 0.16 -30.01 5.55
C ALA A 132 0.42 -31.22 6.46
N LEU A 133 1.39 -31.12 7.38
CA LEU A 133 1.67 -32.15 8.38
C LEU A 133 0.54 -32.31 9.40
N LYS A 134 -0.20 -31.24 9.70
CA LYS A 134 -1.38 -31.26 10.60
C LYS A 134 -2.67 -31.72 9.91
N GLY A 135 -2.60 -32.23 8.68
CA GLY A 135 -3.77 -32.77 7.97
C GLY A 135 -4.36 -31.84 6.90
N GLY A 136 -3.71 -30.72 6.56
CA GLY A 136 -4.13 -29.81 5.48
C GLY A 136 -4.05 -30.41 4.06
N GLY A 137 -3.64 -31.67 3.93
CA GLY A 137 -3.56 -32.39 2.65
C GLY A 137 -2.24 -32.20 1.91
N ARG A 138 -1.94 -33.15 1.02
CA ARG A 138 -0.68 -33.19 0.24
C ARG A 138 -0.50 -31.95 -0.65
N GLY A 139 -1.59 -31.39 -1.17
CA GLY A 139 -1.56 -30.19 -2.02
C GLY A 139 -0.97 -28.98 -1.30
N VAL A 140 -1.34 -28.76 -0.04
CA VAL A 140 -0.82 -27.64 0.77
C VAL A 140 0.68 -27.79 1.02
N GLY A 141 1.16 -29.02 1.21
CA GLY A 141 2.58 -29.31 1.39
C GLY A 141 3.41 -28.99 0.15
N ILE A 142 2.94 -29.41 -1.04
CA ILE A 142 3.60 -29.13 -2.31
C ILE A 142 3.66 -27.61 -2.56
N ILE A 143 2.54 -26.91 -2.35
CA ILE A 143 2.51 -25.44 -2.46
C ILE A 143 3.47 -24.81 -1.46
N GLY A 144 3.55 -25.32 -0.24
CA GLY A 144 4.48 -24.85 0.79
C GLY A 144 5.94 -24.95 0.34
N ILE A 145 6.34 -26.13 -0.16
CA ILE A 145 7.70 -26.36 -0.69
C ILE A 145 8.00 -25.43 -1.85
N LEU A 146 7.10 -25.32 -2.83
CA LEU A 146 7.25 -24.40 -3.96
C LEU A 146 7.40 -22.94 -3.49
N THR A 147 6.63 -22.54 -2.49
CA THR A 147 6.69 -21.18 -1.92
C THR A 147 8.05 -20.92 -1.25
N ILE A 148 8.58 -21.90 -0.50
CA ILE A 148 9.93 -21.78 0.11
C ILE A 148 11.00 -21.68 -0.96
N ILE A 149 10.95 -22.53 -1.99
CA ILE A 149 11.92 -22.52 -3.09
C ILE A 149 11.91 -21.16 -3.79
N LEU A 150 10.72 -20.63 -4.09
CA LEU A 150 10.57 -19.31 -4.71
C LEU A 150 11.12 -18.20 -3.80
N GLY A 151 10.79 -18.24 -2.50
CA GLY A 151 11.31 -17.27 -1.53
C GLY A 151 12.84 -17.31 -1.43
N LEU A 152 13.43 -18.49 -1.34
CA LEU A 152 14.88 -18.66 -1.28
C LEU A 152 15.55 -18.23 -2.60
N LEU A 153 14.94 -18.54 -3.75
CA LEU A 153 15.42 -18.10 -5.06
C LEU A 153 15.49 -16.58 -5.15
N LEU A 154 14.46 -15.87 -4.66
CA LEU A 154 14.44 -14.41 -4.61
C LEU A 154 15.51 -13.84 -3.68
N LEU A 155 15.78 -14.49 -2.54
CA LEU A 155 16.79 -14.04 -1.58
C LEU A 155 18.22 -14.26 -2.08
N VAL A 156 18.48 -15.37 -2.78
CA VAL A 156 19.79 -15.67 -3.36
C VAL A 156 20.04 -14.82 -4.60
N ASN A 157 19.02 -14.64 -5.43
CA ASN A 157 19.10 -13.87 -6.67
C ASN A 157 18.16 -12.66 -6.62
N PHE A 158 18.52 -11.68 -5.79
CA PHE A 158 17.77 -10.44 -5.66
C PHE A 158 17.68 -9.68 -6.99
N ALA A 159 18.70 -9.78 -7.85
CA ALA A 159 18.72 -9.13 -9.16
C ALA A 159 17.61 -9.65 -10.07
N ALA A 160 17.37 -10.97 -10.10
CA ALA A 160 16.25 -11.55 -10.83
C ALA A 160 14.90 -11.10 -10.24
N GLY A 161 14.79 -10.99 -8.91
CA GLY A 161 13.60 -10.45 -8.25
C GLY A 161 13.31 -9.00 -8.66
N VAL A 162 14.32 -8.13 -8.60
CA VAL A 162 14.22 -6.71 -8.98
C VAL A 162 13.80 -6.56 -10.44
N ALA A 163 14.35 -7.42 -11.31
CA ALA A 163 13.94 -7.47 -12.70
C ALA A 163 12.49 -7.93 -12.82
N VAL A 164 12.06 -9.04 -12.22
CA VAL A 164 10.72 -9.60 -12.49
C VAL A 164 9.58 -8.80 -11.84
N LEU A 165 9.83 -8.13 -10.71
CA LEU A 165 8.78 -7.46 -9.91
C LEU A 165 7.93 -6.44 -10.72
N PRO A 166 8.50 -5.50 -11.48
CA PRO A 166 7.72 -4.57 -12.31
C PRO A 166 6.70 -5.27 -13.21
N TRP A 167 7.06 -6.39 -13.83
CA TRP A 167 6.14 -7.15 -14.68
C TRP A 167 5.02 -7.80 -13.88
N VAL A 168 5.34 -8.37 -12.72
CA VAL A 168 4.35 -8.96 -11.82
C VAL A 168 3.35 -7.89 -11.36
N PHE A 169 3.85 -6.76 -10.88
CA PHE A 169 3.00 -5.63 -10.49
C PHE A 169 2.18 -5.08 -11.65
N GLY A 170 2.76 -4.98 -12.84
CA GLY A 170 2.07 -4.52 -14.04
C GLY A 170 0.89 -5.43 -14.40
N LEU A 171 1.09 -6.75 -14.33
CA LEU A 171 0.03 -7.73 -14.56
C LEU A 171 -1.07 -7.61 -13.49
N PHE A 172 -0.71 -7.51 -12.20
CA PHE A 172 -1.68 -7.33 -11.13
C PHE A 172 -2.51 -6.05 -11.29
N LEU A 173 -1.88 -4.94 -11.69
CA LEU A 173 -2.57 -3.68 -11.93
C LEU A 173 -3.53 -3.74 -13.12
N ILE A 174 -3.16 -4.44 -14.19
CA ILE A 174 -4.07 -4.65 -15.34
C ILE A 174 -5.27 -5.49 -14.91
N LEU A 175 -5.05 -6.62 -14.24
CA LEU A 175 -6.13 -7.51 -13.81
C LEU A 175 -7.06 -6.82 -12.80
N GLY A 176 -6.48 -6.14 -11.81
CA GLY A 176 -7.23 -5.36 -10.83
C GLY A 176 -7.99 -4.22 -11.48
N GLY A 177 -7.37 -3.48 -12.40
CA GLY A 177 -8.01 -2.37 -13.11
C GLY A 177 -9.15 -2.82 -14.04
N ILE A 178 -9.04 -3.99 -14.66
CA ILE A 178 -10.17 -4.60 -15.40
C ILE A 178 -11.30 -4.94 -14.43
N GLY A 179 -10.99 -5.51 -13.26
CA GLY A 179 -11.97 -5.81 -12.22
C GLY A 179 -12.72 -4.56 -11.75
N THR A 180 -12.01 -3.48 -11.43
CA THR A 180 -12.64 -2.22 -10.98
C THR A 180 -13.44 -1.54 -12.08
N LEU A 181 -13.03 -1.65 -13.36
CA LEU A 181 -13.86 -1.19 -14.47
C LEU A 181 -15.20 -1.93 -14.53
N ILE A 182 -15.19 -3.26 -14.40
CA ILE A 182 -16.42 -4.07 -14.42
C ILE A 182 -17.36 -3.67 -13.27
N GLU A 183 -16.82 -3.49 -12.08
CA GLU A 183 -17.59 -3.04 -10.91
C GLU A 183 -18.13 -1.62 -11.10
N GLY A 184 -17.30 -0.71 -11.61
CA GLY A 184 -17.69 0.65 -11.95
C GLY A 184 -18.84 0.70 -12.96
N PHE A 185 -18.91 -0.21 -13.94
CA PHE A 185 -20.06 -0.26 -14.86
C PHE A 185 -21.32 -0.90 -14.26
N ARG A 186 -21.18 -1.69 -13.18
CA ARG A 186 -22.27 -2.44 -12.55
C ARG A 186 -22.98 -1.68 -11.43
N MET A 187 -22.28 -0.75 -10.76
CA MET A 187 -22.91 0.24 -9.87
C MET A 187 -23.96 1.04 -10.63
#